data_AF-A0A225URF8-F1
#
_entry.id   AF-A0A225URF8-F1
#
_cell.length_a   1.000
_cell.length_b   1.000
_cell.length_c   1.000
_cell.angle_alpha   90.00
_cell.angle_beta   90.00
_cell.angle_gamma   90.00
#
_symmetry.space_group_name_H-M   'P 1'
#
loop_
_entity.id
_entity.type
_entity.pdbx_description
1 polymer ?
#
loop_
_entity_poly.entity_id
_entity_poly.type
_entity_poly.pdbx_seq_one_letter_code
_entity_poly.pdbx_strand_id
1 'polypeptide(L)'
;MAEAHQAIGVFDEHKRGVELLYSDEGIRVSFTIPPPHEIRRSVVRELYHLQRAVKRGVYPAPPLVAILTVVAISVIVLASPTESWWRSGPISVVVWHVGNFLMPYWHHLPNSVYVAYLAAWAAFLGLLLLMAVQRLFLRLLLSYRGWLYLAPRQKSRVVMAWGGLLKIFGGHSPLTYSFQDALPRLPLPPLKDTIQRYLKSVHPLLTPEEYQEVERMADDFVHKEGPKFQFYLYLKSWWSSNYVTDWWEQYVYLKGRSSLMINSNYYALPGANLDFSLTKKPTALAAALVHEFLLFKQDLDREQLAPQLIRGIVPLCMSQYQRIFSCTRIPGRETDILKLYHHKSKHIAVFCHGRVFKLPLFEKGQYGMLLSKFEIQRQFEWIEATASAMAMELPTNAEQNLAALTAAGRIEWAENREQFFSSGINKRSLEVIESAVFVVVLQNDVAKDWTSMGKNLIHGSGGNRWFDKSFNLVIYKNCVAGINAEHAWADAPVMAHAWEQVYTKQCYTMPYDVSGNTSVQSEDERVSKLPPCKLLQWDFSTGLDKAVLKSLADAEKAISDFDLKVISHTDYGK
;
A
#
# COMPACT_ATOMS: atom_id res chain seq x y z
N MET A 1 14.23 25.21 -44.83
CA MET A 1 14.95 23.99 -44.39
C MET A 1 16.16 24.32 -43.51
N ALA A 2 16.02 25.14 -42.48
CA ALA A 2 17.07 25.34 -41.46
C ALA A 2 16.56 25.68 -40.05
N GLU A 3 15.24 25.72 -39.81
CA GLU A 3 14.66 26.10 -38.50
C GLU A 3 13.93 24.95 -37.77
N ALA A 4 13.87 23.75 -38.36
CA ALA A 4 13.25 22.59 -37.71
C ALA A 4 14.19 21.80 -36.78
N HIS A 5 15.47 22.17 -36.70
CA HIS A 5 16.47 21.43 -35.91
C HIS A 5 16.77 22.03 -34.52
N GLN A 6 16.26 23.23 -34.18
CA GLN A 6 16.46 23.84 -32.86
C GLN A 6 15.44 23.41 -31.79
N ALA A 7 14.35 22.72 -32.16
CA ALA A 7 13.32 22.26 -31.20
C ALA A 7 13.56 20.84 -30.63
N ILE A 8 14.63 20.16 -31.05
CA ILE A 8 14.92 18.76 -30.66
C ILE A 8 15.97 18.69 -29.53
N GLY A 9 16.59 19.81 -29.15
CA GLY A 9 17.75 19.87 -28.25
C GLY A 9 17.50 20.06 -26.74
N VAL A 10 16.27 19.99 -26.22
CA VAL A 10 15.98 20.43 -24.83
C VAL A 10 15.34 19.36 -23.93
N PHE A 11 15.15 18.12 -24.40
CA PHE A 11 14.53 17.05 -23.61
C PHE A 11 15.42 15.84 -23.28
N ASP A 12 16.74 16.02 -23.32
CA ASP A 12 17.66 15.15 -22.59
C ASP A 12 18.49 16.02 -21.64
N GLU A 13 18.05 16.13 -20.39
CA GLU A 13 18.90 16.67 -19.33
C GLU A 13 20.11 15.74 -19.19
N HIS A 14 21.22 16.09 -19.85
CA HIS A 14 22.60 15.63 -19.66
C HIS A 14 22.76 14.61 -18.52
N LYS A 15 22.36 13.36 -18.78
CA LYS A 15 22.80 12.24 -17.97
C LYS A 15 24.19 11.92 -18.49
N ARG A 16 25.18 11.91 -17.61
CA ARG A 16 26.51 11.34 -17.88
C ARG A 16 26.36 9.84 -18.12
N GLY A 17 25.81 9.47 -19.27
CA GLY A 17 25.59 8.11 -19.69
C GLY A 17 26.38 7.82 -20.95
N VAL A 18 26.92 6.61 -21.03
CA VAL A 18 27.52 6.10 -22.26
C VAL A 18 26.39 5.44 -23.06
N GLU A 19 26.14 5.93 -24.28
CA GLU A 19 25.26 5.25 -25.23
C GLU A 19 26.01 4.06 -25.82
N LEU A 20 25.44 2.85 -25.70
CA LEU A 20 26.13 1.62 -26.11
C LEU A 20 25.60 1.05 -27.43
N LEU A 21 24.31 1.24 -27.76
CA LEU A 21 23.70 0.67 -28.97
C LEU A 21 22.59 1.57 -29.52
N TYR A 22 22.60 1.72 -30.84
CA TYR A 22 21.50 2.24 -31.66
C TYR A 22 21.06 1.11 -32.60
N SER A 23 19.83 0.62 -32.44
CA SER A 23 19.20 -0.30 -33.41
C SER A 23 18.45 0.53 -34.46
N ASP A 24 18.45 0.09 -35.71
CA ASP A 24 17.68 0.70 -36.82
C ASP A 24 16.16 0.71 -36.55
N GLU A 25 15.68 -0.05 -35.54
CA GLU A 25 14.30 -0.03 -35.04
C GLU A 25 14.06 1.01 -33.91
N GLY A 26 15.01 1.91 -33.64
CA GLY A 26 14.83 3.07 -32.76
C GLY A 26 14.97 2.80 -31.25
N ILE A 27 15.48 1.64 -30.84
CA ILE A 27 15.74 1.34 -29.42
C ILE A 27 17.05 2.00 -29.00
N ARG A 28 16.97 3.01 -28.12
CA ARG A 28 18.13 3.59 -27.43
C ARG A 28 18.33 2.94 -26.07
N VAL A 29 19.49 2.33 -25.86
CA VAL A 29 19.93 1.85 -24.55
C VAL A 29 21.08 2.73 -24.06
N SER A 30 20.79 3.64 -23.13
CA SER A 30 21.79 4.47 -22.46
C SER A 30 22.07 3.94 -21.05
N PHE A 31 23.35 3.75 -20.73
CA PHE A 31 23.78 3.35 -19.39
C PHE A 31 24.26 4.59 -18.64
N THR A 32 23.48 5.07 -17.68
CA THR A 32 23.87 6.19 -16.82
C THR A 32 24.52 5.66 -15.54
N ILE A 33 25.80 5.96 -15.32
CA ILE A 33 26.45 5.67 -14.03
C ILE A 33 25.99 6.75 -13.04
N PRO A 34 25.26 6.40 -11.97
CA PRO A 34 24.84 7.40 -10.99
C PRO A 34 26.07 8.00 -10.29
N PRO A 35 26.03 9.28 -9.89
CA PRO A 35 27.13 9.89 -9.19
C PRO A 35 27.44 9.15 -7.87
N PRO A 36 28.70 9.15 -7.39
CA PRO A 36 29.13 8.34 -6.24
C PRO A 36 28.30 8.53 -4.96
N HIS A 37 27.77 9.73 -4.73
CA HIS A 37 26.90 10.00 -3.58
C HIS A 37 25.53 9.30 -3.69
N GLU A 38 24.97 9.15 -4.88
CA GLU A 38 23.74 8.39 -5.12
C GLU A 38 23.98 6.89 -4.93
N ILE A 39 25.12 6.39 -5.44
CA ILE A 39 25.53 4.99 -5.21
C ILE A 39 25.67 4.75 -3.71
N ARG A 40 26.38 5.62 -2.98
CA ARG A 40 26.52 5.53 -1.51
C ARG A 40 25.16 5.50 -0.82
N ARG A 41 24.25 6.43 -1.15
CA ARG A 41 22.90 6.46 -0.57
C ARG A 41 22.12 5.18 -0.89
N SER A 42 22.23 4.66 -2.11
CA SER A 42 21.60 3.39 -2.50
C SER A 42 22.15 2.22 -1.69
N VAL A 43 23.47 2.08 -1.60
CA VAL A 43 24.12 1.02 -0.80
C VAL A 43 23.71 1.11 0.67
N VAL A 44 23.74 2.30 1.26
CA VAL A 44 23.29 2.53 2.64
C VAL A 44 21.83 2.12 2.82
N ARG A 45 20.95 2.47 1.87
CA ARG A 45 19.55 2.06 1.90
C ARG A 45 19.40 0.54 1.84
N GLU A 46 20.13 -0.14 0.95
CA GLU A 46 20.10 -1.60 0.84
C GLU A 46 20.64 -2.28 2.11
N LEU A 47 21.69 -1.72 2.75
CA LEU A 47 22.19 -2.20 4.04
C LEU A 47 21.12 -2.09 5.14
N TYR A 48 20.39 -0.97 5.20
CA TYR A 48 19.27 -0.84 6.13
C TYR A 48 18.12 -1.79 5.81
N HIS A 49 17.82 -2.06 4.54
CA HIS A 49 16.83 -3.09 4.16
C HIS A 49 17.26 -4.48 4.61
N LEU A 50 18.52 -4.85 4.39
CA LEU A 50 19.09 -6.10 4.86
C LEU A 50 19.01 -6.21 6.39
N GLN A 51 19.42 -5.15 7.11
CA GLN A 51 19.35 -5.12 8.57
C GLN A 51 17.92 -5.33 9.08
N ARG A 52 16.92 -4.72 8.43
CA ARG A 52 15.50 -4.90 8.78
C ARG A 52 14.98 -6.28 8.44
N ALA A 53 15.35 -6.81 7.27
CA ALA A 53 15.01 -8.17 6.87
C ALA A 53 15.55 -9.19 7.87
N VAL A 54 16.79 -9.00 8.36
CA VAL A 54 17.37 -9.80 9.44
C VAL A 54 16.59 -9.60 10.73
N LYS A 55 16.34 -8.36 11.18
CA LYS A 55 15.54 -8.08 12.40
C LYS A 55 14.17 -8.75 12.38
N ARG A 56 13.45 -8.69 11.27
CA ARG A 56 12.18 -9.37 11.05
C ARG A 56 12.36 -10.89 11.03
N GLY A 57 13.40 -11.38 10.37
CA GLY A 57 13.75 -12.79 10.30
C GLY A 57 14.03 -13.41 11.67
N VAL A 58 14.65 -12.66 12.59
CA VAL A 58 15.00 -13.17 13.91
C VAL A 58 13.97 -12.89 15.01
N TYR A 59 12.92 -12.13 14.69
CA TYR A 59 11.84 -11.83 15.62
C TYR A 59 11.09 -13.11 16.05
N PRO A 60 10.74 -13.29 17.35
CA PRO A 60 10.74 -12.29 18.43
C PRO A 60 12.05 -12.07 19.19
N ALA A 61 13.13 -12.81 18.88
CA ALA A 61 14.41 -12.66 19.55
C ALA A 61 15.20 -11.44 19.02
N PRO A 62 15.85 -10.62 19.89
CA PRO A 62 16.73 -9.55 19.42
C PRO A 62 17.95 -10.11 18.67
N PRO A 63 18.41 -9.48 17.55
CA PRO A 63 19.58 -9.95 16.81
C PRO A 63 20.86 -10.07 17.64
N LEU A 64 21.04 -9.18 18.62
CA LEU A 64 22.19 -9.21 19.50
C LEU A 64 22.17 -10.42 20.44
N VAL A 65 21.00 -10.80 20.95
CA VAL A 65 20.84 -12.02 21.77
C VAL A 65 21.12 -13.26 20.94
N ALA A 66 20.65 -13.28 19.70
CA ALA A 66 20.97 -14.33 18.74
C ALA A 66 22.48 -14.48 18.52
N ILE A 67 23.19 -13.39 18.24
CA ILE A 67 24.65 -13.39 18.05
C ILE A 67 25.37 -13.83 19.32
N LEU A 68 25.01 -13.26 20.48
CA LEU A 68 25.61 -13.62 21.76
C LEU A 68 25.39 -15.09 22.11
N THR A 69 24.24 -15.66 21.76
CA THR A 69 23.94 -17.08 21.96
C THR A 69 24.84 -17.95 21.09
N VAL A 70 25.01 -17.60 19.82
CA VAL A 70 25.92 -18.31 18.90
C VAL A 70 27.36 -18.26 19.39
N VAL A 71 27.84 -17.07 19.80
CA VAL A 71 29.19 -16.89 20.34
C VAL A 71 29.37 -17.67 21.63
N ALA A 72 28.44 -17.57 22.58
CA ALA A 72 28.51 -18.27 23.86
C ALA A 72 28.53 -19.78 23.68
N ILE A 73 27.65 -20.35 22.84
CA ILE A 73 27.65 -21.78 22.53
C ILE A 73 28.97 -22.19 21.88
N SER A 74 29.47 -21.40 20.92
CA SER A 74 30.75 -21.69 20.25
C SER A 74 31.92 -21.71 21.23
N VAL A 75 31.97 -20.74 22.15
CA VAL A 75 33.00 -20.68 23.21
C VAL A 75 32.87 -21.85 24.18
N ILE A 76 31.65 -22.20 24.61
CA ILE A 76 31.42 -23.35 25.49
C ILE A 76 31.89 -24.64 24.82
N VAL A 77 31.53 -24.86 23.54
CA VAL A 77 31.97 -26.03 22.78
C VAL A 77 33.48 -26.04 22.64
N LEU A 78 34.12 -24.88 22.38
CA LEU A 78 35.58 -24.76 22.25
C LEU A 78 36.35 -24.98 23.58
N ALA A 79 35.78 -24.58 24.70
CA ALA A 79 36.37 -24.76 26.02
C ALA A 79 36.13 -26.17 26.59
N SER A 80 35.15 -26.91 26.05
CA SER A 80 34.80 -28.24 26.55
C SER A 80 35.82 -29.31 26.14
N PRO A 81 36.10 -30.32 27.00
CA PRO A 81 36.96 -31.46 26.66
C PRO A 81 36.49 -32.22 25.43
N THR A 82 37.38 -32.94 24.74
CA THR A 82 37.04 -33.75 23.55
C THR A 82 35.98 -34.79 23.83
N GLU A 83 36.00 -35.37 25.03
CA GLU A 83 35.03 -36.40 25.47
C GLU A 83 33.68 -35.81 25.93
N SER A 84 33.55 -34.49 25.94
CA SER A 84 32.31 -33.85 26.38
C SER A 84 31.14 -34.15 25.43
N TRP A 85 29.93 -34.24 26.00
CA TRP A 85 28.70 -34.49 25.25
C TRP A 85 28.49 -33.53 24.07
N TRP A 86 28.95 -32.28 24.19
CA TRP A 86 28.89 -31.28 23.13
C TRP A 86 29.70 -31.64 21.87
N ARG A 87 30.78 -32.42 22.03
CA ARG A 87 31.71 -32.78 20.95
C ARG A 87 31.60 -34.24 20.50
N SER A 88 31.25 -35.14 21.41
CA SER A 88 31.18 -36.59 21.16
C SER A 88 29.76 -37.18 21.26
N GLY A 89 28.74 -36.38 21.57
CA GLY A 89 27.36 -36.85 21.70
C GLY A 89 26.66 -37.15 20.35
N PRO A 90 25.44 -37.72 20.39
CA PRO A 90 24.71 -38.10 19.17
C PRO A 90 24.45 -36.94 18.20
N ILE A 91 24.17 -35.74 18.73
CA ILE A 91 23.93 -34.54 17.92
C ILE A 91 25.22 -34.08 17.24
N SER A 92 26.36 -34.13 17.93
CA SER A 92 27.63 -33.71 17.35
C SER A 92 28.02 -34.63 16.20
N VAL A 93 27.77 -35.93 16.27
CA VAL A 93 28.01 -36.87 15.16
C VAL A 93 27.29 -36.44 13.88
N VAL A 94 26.05 -35.97 13.99
CA VAL A 94 25.29 -35.43 12.85
C VAL A 94 25.91 -34.13 12.35
N VAL A 95 26.27 -33.20 13.26
CA VAL A 95 26.94 -31.94 12.90
C VAL A 95 28.27 -32.19 12.18
N TRP A 96 29.06 -33.15 12.64
CA TRP A 96 30.29 -33.60 12.00
C TRP A 96 30.03 -34.18 10.61
N HIS A 97 29.04 -35.07 10.46
CA HIS A 97 28.69 -35.65 9.15
C HIS A 97 28.25 -34.58 8.13
N VAL A 98 27.33 -33.71 8.53
CA VAL A 98 26.83 -32.64 7.67
C VAL A 98 27.94 -31.64 7.36
N GLY A 99 28.73 -31.26 8.36
CA GLY A 99 29.86 -30.36 8.20
C GLY A 99 30.94 -30.91 7.26
N ASN A 100 31.28 -32.20 7.39
CA ASN A 100 32.26 -32.87 6.53
C ASN A 100 31.74 -32.98 5.09
N PHE A 101 30.44 -33.20 4.91
CA PHE A 101 29.79 -33.21 3.60
C PHE A 101 29.78 -31.83 2.93
N LEU A 102 29.45 -30.77 3.68
CA LEU A 102 29.36 -29.40 3.17
C LEU A 102 30.73 -28.75 2.94
N MET A 103 31.78 -29.19 3.65
CA MET A 103 33.12 -28.63 3.53
C MET A 103 34.16 -29.73 3.23
N PRO A 104 34.32 -30.16 1.96
CA PRO A 104 35.17 -31.28 1.57
C PRO A 104 36.66 -31.12 1.92
N TYR A 105 37.11 -29.89 2.11
CA TYR A 105 38.51 -29.53 2.38
C TYR A 105 38.82 -29.32 3.88
N TRP A 106 37.94 -29.79 4.78
CA TRP A 106 38.06 -29.58 6.22
C TRP A 106 39.40 -30.07 6.81
N HIS A 107 39.99 -31.11 6.21
CA HIS A 107 41.29 -31.67 6.59
C HIS A 107 42.46 -30.66 6.54
N HIS A 108 42.33 -29.57 5.77
CA HIS A 108 43.35 -28.53 5.67
C HIS A 108 43.23 -27.44 6.75
N LEU A 109 42.17 -27.47 7.57
CA LEU A 109 41.95 -26.50 8.65
C LEU A 109 42.51 -27.03 9.97
N PRO A 110 43.07 -26.16 10.83
CA PRO A 110 43.38 -26.54 12.21
C PRO A 110 42.12 -27.05 12.93
N ASN A 111 42.25 -28.14 13.69
CA ASN A 111 41.12 -28.76 14.38
C ASN A 111 40.30 -27.78 15.25
N SER A 112 40.97 -26.82 15.91
CA SER A 112 40.29 -25.78 16.70
C SER A 112 39.43 -24.85 15.84
N VAL A 113 39.90 -24.47 14.65
CA VAL A 113 39.17 -23.62 13.70
C VAL A 113 37.97 -24.37 13.14
N TYR A 114 38.14 -25.66 12.81
CA TYR A 114 37.05 -26.46 12.28
C TYR A 114 35.95 -26.74 13.33
N VAL A 115 36.33 -27.06 14.57
CA VAL A 115 35.38 -27.19 15.69
C VAL A 115 34.63 -25.87 15.94
N ALA A 116 35.32 -24.72 15.89
CA ALA A 116 34.70 -23.41 16.03
C ALA A 116 33.66 -23.15 14.93
N TYR A 117 34.01 -23.47 13.68
CA TYR A 117 33.12 -23.36 12.53
C TYR A 117 31.87 -24.23 12.69
N LEU A 118 32.03 -25.51 13.05
CA LEU A 118 30.91 -26.42 13.26
C LEU A 118 30.01 -25.98 14.42
N ALA A 119 30.60 -25.51 15.53
CA ALA A 119 29.85 -25.00 16.67
C ALA A 119 29.04 -23.75 16.31
N ALA A 120 29.62 -22.84 15.52
CA ALA A 120 28.93 -21.64 15.04
C ALA A 120 27.75 -22.00 14.13
N TRP A 121 27.92 -22.96 13.20
CA TRP A 121 26.84 -23.43 12.33
C TRP A 121 25.74 -24.16 13.10
N ALA A 122 26.10 -25.05 14.01
CA ALA A 122 25.14 -25.76 14.85
C ALA A 122 24.33 -24.79 15.72
N ALA A 123 24.99 -23.78 16.31
CA ALA A 123 24.33 -22.76 17.10
C ALA A 123 23.43 -21.85 16.23
N PHE A 124 23.86 -21.51 15.01
CA PHE A 124 23.03 -20.74 14.07
C PHE A 124 21.77 -21.52 13.64
N LEU A 125 21.92 -22.81 13.27
CA LEU A 125 20.78 -23.67 12.94
C LEU A 125 19.85 -23.89 14.14
N GLY A 126 20.41 -24.10 15.33
CA GLY A 126 19.65 -24.20 16.57
C GLY A 126 18.85 -22.93 16.88
N LEU A 127 19.42 -21.75 16.61
CA LEU A 127 18.70 -20.48 16.71
C LEU A 127 17.56 -20.39 15.68
N LEU A 128 17.79 -20.76 14.41
CA LEU A 128 16.72 -20.81 13.41
C LEU A 128 15.57 -21.73 13.83
N LEU A 129 15.89 -22.91 14.39
CA LEU A 129 14.91 -23.83 14.93
C LEU A 129 14.14 -23.23 16.11
N LEU A 130 14.84 -22.63 17.08
CA LEU A 130 14.21 -21.96 18.22
C LEU A 130 13.23 -20.88 17.76
N MET A 131 13.61 -20.07 16.77
CA MET A 131 12.75 -19.02 16.22
C MET A 131 11.55 -19.61 15.48
N ALA A 132 11.73 -20.68 14.71
CA ALA A 132 10.61 -21.39 14.08
C ALA A 132 9.62 -21.94 15.13
N VAL A 133 10.13 -22.50 16.24
CA VAL A 133 9.33 -22.98 17.37
C VAL A 133 8.59 -21.82 18.06
N GLN A 134 9.27 -20.70 18.32
CA GLN A 134 8.64 -19.51 18.90
C GLN A 134 7.53 -18.94 18.01
N ARG A 135 7.75 -18.88 16.69
CA ARG A 135 6.72 -18.45 15.73
C ARG A 135 5.54 -19.42 15.70
N LEU A 136 5.79 -20.73 15.74
CA LEU A 136 4.74 -21.74 15.83
C LEU A 136 3.94 -21.57 17.12
N PHE A 137 4.60 -21.34 18.25
CA PHE A 137 3.96 -21.10 19.53
C PHE A 137 3.11 -19.82 19.50
N LEU A 138 3.64 -18.72 18.98
CA LEU A 138 2.88 -17.48 18.75
C LEU A 138 1.67 -17.73 17.86
N ARG A 139 1.83 -18.50 16.77
CA ARG A 139 0.72 -18.86 15.88
C ARG A 139 -0.36 -19.65 16.62
N LEU A 140 0.01 -20.60 17.47
CA LEU A 140 -0.94 -21.35 18.30
C LEU A 140 -1.67 -20.44 19.29
N LEU A 141 -0.95 -19.53 19.95
CA LEU A 141 -1.58 -18.52 20.82
C LEU A 141 -2.56 -17.64 20.03
N LEU A 142 -2.15 -17.12 18.88
CA LEU A 142 -2.99 -16.26 18.03
C LEU A 142 -4.18 -17.00 17.39
N SER A 143 -4.13 -18.33 17.32
CA SER A 143 -5.25 -19.15 16.84
C SER A 143 -6.41 -19.23 17.84
N TYR A 144 -6.18 -18.88 19.12
CA TYR A 144 -7.24 -18.84 20.12
C TYR A 144 -8.20 -17.67 19.88
N ARG A 145 -9.51 -17.97 19.78
CA ARG A 145 -10.57 -17.02 19.42
C ARG A 145 -11.58 -16.73 20.53
N GLY A 146 -11.45 -17.36 21.70
CA GLY A 146 -12.43 -17.20 22.78
C GLY A 146 -12.59 -15.76 23.28
N TRP A 147 -11.58 -14.91 23.04
CA TRP A 147 -11.61 -13.49 23.37
C TRP A 147 -12.58 -12.66 22.51
N LEU A 148 -12.93 -13.11 21.30
CA LEU A 148 -13.86 -12.42 20.39
C LEU A 148 -15.31 -12.45 20.90
N TYR A 149 -15.68 -13.51 21.61
CA TYR A 149 -17.06 -13.77 22.03
C TYR A 149 -17.36 -13.26 23.45
N LEU A 150 -16.43 -12.56 24.09
CA LEU A 150 -16.67 -11.91 25.38
C LEU A 150 -17.51 -10.65 25.18
N ALA A 151 -18.57 -10.51 25.99
CA ALA A 151 -19.36 -9.29 26.02
C ALA A 151 -18.51 -8.09 26.46
N PRO A 152 -18.89 -6.86 26.09
CA PRO A 152 -18.22 -5.65 26.58
C PRO A 152 -18.09 -5.66 28.11
N ARG A 153 -16.89 -5.38 28.63
CA ARG A 153 -16.51 -5.39 30.06
C ARG A 153 -16.50 -6.77 30.76
N GLN A 154 -16.87 -7.87 30.09
CA GLN A 154 -16.75 -9.21 30.65
C GLN A 154 -15.28 -9.62 30.77
N LYS A 155 -14.87 -10.07 31.96
CA LYS A 155 -13.50 -10.55 32.24
C LYS A 155 -13.48 -12.07 32.28
N SER A 156 -12.52 -12.68 31.58
CA SER A 156 -12.24 -14.12 31.66
C SER A 156 -10.80 -14.33 32.09
N ARG A 157 -10.58 -15.13 33.14
CA ARG A 157 -9.21 -15.45 33.63
C ARG A 157 -8.37 -16.12 32.55
N VAL A 158 -8.99 -16.95 31.70
CA VAL A 158 -8.34 -17.60 30.55
C VAL A 158 -7.87 -16.56 29.54
N VAL A 159 -8.74 -15.60 29.17
CA VAL A 159 -8.38 -14.56 28.21
C VAL A 159 -7.32 -13.61 28.76
N MET A 160 -7.38 -13.28 30.06
CA MET A 160 -6.36 -12.46 30.70
C MET A 160 -4.99 -13.16 30.73
N ALA A 161 -4.95 -14.45 31.10
CA ALA A 161 -3.72 -15.24 31.09
C ALA A 161 -3.15 -15.38 29.67
N TRP A 162 -4.00 -15.70 28.70
CA TRP A 162 -3.63 -15.76 27.28
C TRP A 162 -3.08 -14.44 26.76
N GLY A 163 -3.72 -13.31 27.08
CA GLY A 163 -3.25 -11.98 26.70
C GLY A 163 -1.91 -11.62 27.35
N GLY A 164 -1.69 -12.07 28.59
CA GLY A 164 -0.40 -11.97 29.27
C GLY A 164 0.70 -12.75 28.54
N LEU A 165 0.43 -14.00 28.15
CA LEU A 165 1.36 -14.81 27.37
C LEU A 165 1.68 -14.16 26.02
N LEU A 166 0.67 -13.65 25.30
CA LEU A 166 0.90 -12.95 24.04
C LEU A 166 1.81 -11.73 24.19
N LYS A 167 1.68 -10.96 25.28
CA LYS A 167 2.57 -9.82 25.53
C LYS A 167 4.01 -10.25 25.84
N ILE A 168 4.20 -11.35 26.56
CA ILE A 168 5.53 -11.88 26.89
C ILE A 168 6.22 -12.42 25.64
N PHE A 169 5.52 -13.25 24.86
CA PHE A 169 6.09 -13.91 23.69
C PHE A 169 6.06 -13.07 22.42
N GLY A 170 5.24 -12.03 22.38
CA GLY A 170 5.17 -11.05 21.30
C GLY A 170 6.34 -10.07 21.27
N GLY A 171 7.37 -10.25 22.09
CA GLY A 171 8.60 -9.45 22.04
C GLY A 171 8.41 -7.95 22.30
N HIS A 172 9.52 -7.22 22.23
CA HIS A 172 9.54 -5.77 22.42
C HIS A 172 9.77 -5.04 21.09
N SER A 173 9.08 -3.92 20.90
CA SER A 173 9.24 -3.00 19.75
C SER A 173 9.20 -3.68 18.38
N PRO A 174 8.09 -4.36 18.02
CA PRO A 174 7.98 -5.02 16.73
C PRO A 174 8.02 -4.00 15.58
N LEU A 175 8.76 -4.33 14.52
CA LEU A 175 8.68 -3.68 13.20
C LEU A 175 7.34 -4.00 12.52
N THR A 176 6.96 -3.21 11.52
CA THR A 176 5.65 -3.27 10.83
C THR A 176 5.22 -4.70 10.46
N TYR A 177 6.13 -5.51 9.94
CA TYR A 177 5.83 -6.86 9.44
C TYR A 177 6.28 -8.00 10.37
N SER A 178 6.64 -7.71 11.61
CA SER A 178 7.25 -8.71 12.54
C SER A 178 6.35 -9.91 12.81
N PHE A 179 5.04 -9.69 12.86
CA PHE A 179 4.07 -10.75 13.15
C PHE A 179 3.63 -11.54 11.92
N GLN A 180 3.92 -11.10 10.69
CA GLN A 180 3.32 -11.66 9.47
C GLN A 180 3.53 -13.18 9.35
N ASP A 181 4.72 -13.67 9.68
CA ASP A 181 5.05 -15.10 9.63
C ASP A 181 4.45 -15.90 10.81
N ALA A 182 4.10 -15.22 11.90
CA ALA A 182 3.50 -15.81 13.10
C ALA A 182 1.96 -15.79 13.08
N LEU A 183 1.33 -15.05 12.17
CA LEU A 183 -0.12 -15.01 12.07
C LEU A 183 -0.71 -16.41 11.78
N PRO A 184 -1.89 -16.71 12.32
CA PRO A 184 -2.61 -17.95 11.98
C PRO A 184 -3.10 -17.89 10.54
N ARG A 185 -3.14 -19.06 9.90
CA ARG A 185 -3.78 -19.19 8.58
C ARG A 185 -5.27 -18.93 8.71
N LEU A 186 -5.89 -18.43 7.64
CA LEU A 186 -7.33 -18.32 7.58
C LEU A 186 -7.95 -19.72 7.73
N PRO A 187 -8.85 -19.93 8.71
CA PRO A 187 -9.46 -21.24 8.93
C PRO A 187 -10.33 -21.61 7.73
N LEU A 188 -10.35 -22.89 7.38
CA LEU A 188 -11.33 -23.45 6.45
C LEU A 188 -12.48 -24.07 7.28
N PRO A 189 -13.70 -23.48 7.26
CA PRO A 189 -14.83 -24.03 7.98
C PRO A 189 -15.24 -25.41 7.45
N PRO A 190 -15.82 -26.30 8.29
CA PRO A 190 -16.39 -27.55 7.83
C PRO A 190 -17.52 -27.30 6.81
N LEU A 191 -17.61 -28.17 5.81
CA LEU A 191 -18.63 -28.08 4.76
C LEU A 191 -20.05 -28.05 5.34
N LYS A 192 -20.36 -28.98 6.26
CA LYS A 192 -21.70 -29.07 6.89
C LYS A 192 -22.07 -27.79 7.64
N ASP A 193 -21.15 -27.24 8.42
CA ASP A 193 -21.36 -25.97 9.16
C ASP A 193 -21.62 -24.80 8.19
N THR A 194 -20.86 -24.74 7.10
CA THR A 194 -21.05 -23.72 6.05
C THR A 194 -22.44 -23.83 5.43
N ILE A 195 -22.87 -25.03 5.08
CA ILE A 195 -24.18 -25.27 4.46
C ILE A 195 -25.33 -24.98 5.42
N GLN A 196 -25.22 -25.36 6.69
CA GLN A 196 -26.23 -25.01 7.70
C GLN A 196 -26.36 -23.50 7.88
N ARG A 197 -25.24 -22.77 7.90
CA ARG A 197 -25.27 -21.30 7.99
C ARG A 197 -25.83 -20.66 6.72
N TYR A 198 -25.53 -21.21 5.55
CA TYR A 198 -26.10 -20.80 4.27
C TYR A 198 -27.62 -20.96 4.28
N LEU A 199 -28.14 -22.15 4.61
CA LEU A 199 -29.57 -22.41 4.70
C LEU A 199 -30.26 -21.48 5.69
N LYS A 200 -29.66 -21.26 6.87
CA LYS A 200 -30.17 -20.28 7.84
C LYS A 200 -30.22 -18.85 7.27
N SER A 201 -29.26 -18.47 6.44
CA SER A 201 -29.18 -17.11 5.87
C SER A 201 -30.18 -16.87 4.75
N VAL A 202 -30.53 -17.90 3.97
CA VAL A 202 -31.46 -17.77 2.84
C VAL A 202 -32.91 -18.05 3.21
N HIS A 203 -33.17 -18.79 4.30
CA HIS A 203 -34.52 -19.10 4.76
C HIS A 203 -35.47 -17.87 4.85
N PRO A 204 -35.07 -16.72 5.45
CA PRO A 204 -35.98 -15.57 5.53
C PRO A 204 -36.20 -14.85 4.18
N LEU A 205 -35.51 -15.23 3.11
CA LEU A 205 -35.59 -14.61 1.78
C LEU A 205 -36.44 -15.43 0.79
N LEU A 206 -36.82 -16.65 1.15
CA LEU A 206 -37.42 -17.63 0.25
C LEU A 206 -38.83 -18.00 0.72
N THR A 207 -39.68 -18.34 -0.24
CA THR A 207 -40.96 -19.01 0.05
C THR A 207 -40.70 -20.42 0.61
N PRO A 208 -41.69 -21.05 1.29
CA PRO A 208 -41.57 -22.42 1.78
C PRO A 208 -41.16 -23.43 0.69
N GLU A 209 -41.74 -23.31 -0.51
CA GLU A 209 -41.46 -24.19 -1.64
C GLU A 209 -40.04 -24.00 -2.19
N GLU A 210 -39.60 -22.75 -2.37
CA GLU A 210 -38.23 -22.44 -2.80
C GLU A 210 -37.20 -22.89 -1.76
N TYR A 211 -37.49 -22.70 -0.48
CA TYR A 211 -36.61 -23.13 0.60
C TYR A 211 -36.44 -24.65 0.62
N GLN A 212 -37.52 -25.41 0.44
CA GLN A 212 -37.48 -26.86 0.38
C GLN A 212 -36.60 -27.36 -0.80
N GLU A 213 -36.67 -26.69 -1.95
CA GLU A 213 -35.82 -27.01 -3.09
C GLU A 213 -34.34 -26.67 -2.83
N VAL A 214 -34.06 -25.52 -2.20
CA VAL A 214 -32.70 -25.13 -1.81
C VAL A 214 -32.13 -26.09 -0.75
N GLU A 215 -32.95 -26.54 0.20
CA GLU A 215 -32.56 -27.55 1.18
C GLU A 215 -32.19 -28.87 0.50
N ARG A 216 -32.99 -29.32 -0.47
CA ARG A 216 -32.70 -30.53 -1.27
C ARG A 216 -31.39 -30.39 -2.04
N MET A 217 -31.17 -29.26 -2.72
CA MET A 217 -29.93 -28.99 -3.46
C MET A 217 -28.70 -28.93 -2.53
N ALA A 218 -28.87 -28.33 -1.35
CA ALA A 218 -27.82 -28.23 -0.35
C ALA A 218 -27.44 -29.62 0.21
N ASP A 219 -28.43 -30.47 0.48
CA ASP A 219 -28.20 -31.85 0.91
C ASP A 219 -27.49 -32.67 -0.18
N ASP A 220 -27.94 -32.55 -1.43
CA ASP A 220 -27.30 -33.15 -2.60
C ASP A 220 -25.83 -32.72 -2.72
N PHE A 221 -25.54 -31.42 -2.54
CA PHE A 221 -24.18 -30.90 -2.61
C PHE A 221 -23.29 -31.45 -1.48
N VAL A 222 -23.81 -31.56 -0.26
CA VAL A 222 -23.08 -32.13 0.90
C VAL A 222 -22.72 -33.59 0.68
N HIS A 223 -23.57 -34.36 -0.01
CA HIS A 223 -23.36 -35.79 -0.25
C HIS A 223 -22.61 -36.10 -1.57
N LYS A 224 -22.61 -35.19 -2.55
CA LYS A 224 -22.01 -35.39 -3.87
C LYS A 224 -20.71 -34.62 -4.05
N GLU A 225 -20.77 -33.42 -4.63
CA GLU A 225 -19.58 -32.68 -5.10
C GLU A 225 -18.85 -31.93 -3.97
N GLY A 226 -19.58 -31.50 -2.95
CA GLY A 226 -19.06 -30.69 -1.86
C GLY A 226 -17.84 -31.29 -1.16
N PRO A 227 -17.82 -32.59 -0.79
CA PRO A 227 -16.65 -33.24 -0.19
C PRO A 227 -15.38 -33.16 -1.07
N LYS A 228 -15.54 -33.29 -2.40
CA LYS A 228 -14.42 -33.18 -3.36
C LYS A 228 -13.86 -31.76 -3.38
N PHE A 229 -14.72 -30.74 -3.44
CA PHE A 229 -14.27 -29.34 -3.41
C PHE A 229 -13.67 -28.96 -2.06
N GLN A 230 -14.26 -29.40 -0.96
CA GLN A 230 -13.73 -29.20 0.39
C GLN A 230 -12.32 -29.80 0.52
N PHE A 231 -12.07 -30.98 -0.05
CA PHE A 231 -10.75 -31.59 -0.07
C PHE A 231 -9.72 -30.72 -0.81
N TYR A 232 -10.07 -30.20 -1.99
CA TYR A 232 -9.18 -29.27 -2.72
C TYR A 232 -8.91 -27.97 -1.94
N LEU A 233 -9.92 -27.44 -1.25
CA LEU A 233 -9.74 -26.29 -0.37
C LEU A 233 -8.81 -26.60 0.81
N TYR A 234 -8.90 -27.80 1.40
CA TYR A 234 -7.94 -28.23 2.43
C TYR A 234 -6.51 -28.24 1.90
N LEU A 235 -6.29 -28.84 0.72
CA LEU A 235 -4.98 -28.81 0.08
C LEU A 235 -4.50 -27.38 -0.13
N LYS A 236 -5.32 -26.50 -0.72
CA LYS A 236 -4.95 -25.08 -0.91
C LYS A 236 -4.62 -24.36 0.42
N SER A 237 -5.36 -24.65 1.48
CA SER A 237 -5.12 -24.09 2.82
C SER A 237 -3.78 -24.51 3.44
N TRP A 238 -3.20 -25.61 2.97
CA TRP A 238 -1.89 -26.07 3.43
C TRP A 238 -0.73 -25.34 2.75
N TRP A 239 -0.93 -24.94 1.49
CA TRP A 239 0.08 -24.31 0.64
C TRP A 239 -0.03 -22.79 0.56
N SER A 240 -1.11 -22.19 1.07
CA SER A 240 -1.29 -20.74 1.15
C SER A 240 -1.34 -20.23 2.59
N SER A 241 -0.85 -18.99 2.81
CA SER A 241 -1.06 -18.27 4.07
C SER A 241 -2.53 -17.90 4.27
N ASN A 242 -3.23 -17.61 3.17
CA ASN A 242 -4.68 -17.40 3.11
C ASN A 242 -5.21 -18.01 1.81
N TYR A 243 -6.07 -19.02 1.91
CA TYR A 243 -6.57 -19.75 0.74
C TYR A 243 -7.53 -18.94 -0.13
N VAL A 244 -7.95 -17.74 0.31
CA VAL A 244 -8.96 -16.91 -0.36
C VAL A 244 -8.36 -15.70 -1.08
N THR A 245 -7.25 -15.13 -0.59
CA THR A 245 -6.77 -13.79 -1.01
C THR A 245 -6.56 -13.64 -2.52
N ASP A 246 -5.87 -14.58 -3.15
CA ASP A 246 -5.60 -14.56 -4.61
C ASP A 246 -6.89 -14.61 -5.44
N TRP A 247 -7.82 -15.50 -5.05
CA TRP A 247 -9.12 -15.61 -5.72
C TRP A 247 -10.02 -14.41 -5.42
N TRP A 248 -9.99 -13.86 -4.21
CA TRP A 248 -10.74 -12.67 -3.84
C TRP A 248 -10.30 -11.47 -4.68
N GLU A 249 -9.00 -11.17 -4.70
CA GLU A 249 -8.46 -10.08 -5.52
C GLU A 249 -8.80 -10.27 -7.00
N GLN A 250 -8.58 -11.48 -7.53
CA GLN A 250 -8.80 -11.74 -8.95
C GLN A 250 -10.27 -11.73 -9.36
N TYR A 251 -11.12 -12.53 -8.70
CA TYR A 251 -12.48 -12.79 -9.18
C TYR A 251 -13.51 -11.78 -8.67
N VAL A 252 -13.30 -11.19 -7.49
CA VAL A 252 -14.24 -10.17 -6.95
C VAL A 252 -13.96 -8.80 -7.55
N TYR A 253 -12.68 -8.45 -7.75
CA TYR A 253 -12.31 -7.12 -8.21
C TYR A 253 -11.72 -7.10 -9.61
N LEU A 254 -10.58 -7.77 -9.83
CA LEU A 254 -9.76 -7.55 -11.03
C LEU A 254 -10.38 -8.11 -12.32
N LYS A 255 -11.28 -9.08 -12.24
CA LYS A 255 -12.07 -9.59 -13.38
C LYS A 255 -13.39 -8.84 -13.59
N GLY A 256 -13.87 -8.07 -12.63
CA GLY A 256 -15.05 -7.22 -12.81
C GLY A 256 -14.84 -6.25 -13.97
N ARG A 257 -15.80 -6.14 -14.89
CA ARG A 257 -15.72 -5.28 -16.10
C ARG A 257 -16.54 -3.99 -15.99
N SER A 258 -17.32 -3.84 -14.93
CA SER A 258 -18.06 -2.62 -14.61
C SER A 258 -17.12 -1.44 -14.30
N SER A 259 -17.63 -0.22 -14.45
CA SER A 259 -16.93 1.00 -14.02
C SER A 259 -16.57 0.93 -12.54
N LEU A 260 -15.39 1.46 -12.17
CA LEU A 260 -14.95 1.52 -10.78
C LEU A 260 -15.64 2.63 -9.99
N MET A 261 -15.96 3.75 -10.64
CA MET A 261 -16.35 5.03 -10.00
C MET A 261 -17.42 4.88 -8.91
N ILE A 262 -18.53 4.21 -9.21
CA ILE A 262 -19.66 4.00 -8.27
C ILE A 262 -19.71 2.54 -7.79
N ASN A 263 -19.34 1.57 -8.64
CA ASN A 263 -19.58 0.16 -8.36
C ASN A 263 -18.49 -0.49 -7.49
N SER A 264 -17.33 0.15 -7.34
CA SER A 264 -16.19 -0.44 -6.61
C SER A 264 -15.52 0.53 -5.65
N ASN A 265 -15.19 1.76 -6.09
CA ASN A 265 -14.47 2.71 -5.26
C ASN A 265 -15.29 3.12 -4.04
N TYR A 266 -14.61 3.36 -2.92
CA TYR A 266 -15.23 3.85 -1.68
C TYR A 266 -14.65 5.20 -1.28
N TYR A 267 -15.26 5.85 -0.29
CA TYR A 267 -14.82 7.14 0.21
C TYR A 267 -14.62 7.19 1.72
N ALA A 268 -13.81 8.14 2.20
CA ALA A 268 -13.65 8.43 3.61
C ALA A 268 -13.84 9.92 3.91
N LEU A 269 -14.56 10.21 4.98
CA LEU A 269 -14.80 11.56 5.52
C LEU A 269 -13.72 11.92 6.56
N PRO A 270 -13.43 13.21 6.79
CA PRO A 270 -12.35 13.67 7.68
C PRO A 270 -12.64 13.49 9.17
N GLY A 271 -13.92 13.49 9.56
CA GLY A 271 -14.33 13.42 10.95
C GLY A 271 -15.81 13.72 11.13
N ALA A 272 -16.24 13.99 12.37
CA ALA A 272 -17.65 14.18 12.72
C ALA A 272 -18.15 15.63 12.57
N ASN A 273 -17.26 16.61 12.36
CA ASN A 273 -17.61 18.03 12.25
C ASN A 273 -17.11 18.61 10.92
N LEU A 274 -18.04 19.07 10.07
CA LEU A 274 -17.75 19.64 8.75
C LEU A 274 -17.22 21.08 8.85
N ASP A 275 -17.55 21.78 9.93
CA ASP A 275 -17.13 23.17 10.17
C ASP A 275 -15.76 23.25 10.87
N PHE A 276 -15.19 22.11 11.24
CA PHE A 276 -13.87 22.06 11.86
C PHE A 276 -12.77 22.11 10.79
N SER A 277 -12.00 23.19 10.80
CA SER A 277 -10.74 23.29 10.07
C SER A 277 -9.68 24.01 10.91
N LEU A 278 -8.45 23.51 10.81
CA LEU A 278 -7.27 24.10 11.46
C LEU A 278 -6.70 25.31 10.69
N THR A 279 -7.12 25.50 9.43
CA THR A 279 -6.70 26.62 8.57
C THR A 279 -7.86 27.12 7.72
N LYS A 280 -7.76 28.36 7.24
CA LYS A 280 -8.68 28.93 6.25
C LYS A 280 -8.11 28.88 4.82
N LYS A 281 -6.97 28.23 4.61
CA LYS A 281 -6.29 28.11 3.32
C LYS A 281 -6.26 26.67 2.82
N PRO A 282 -6.97 26.33 1.73
CA PRO A 282 -6.99 24.97 1.18
C PRO A 282 -5.61 24.45 0.79
N THR A 283 -4.75 25.33 0.24
CA THR A 283 -3.37 24.99 -0.14
C THR A 283 -2.50 24.63 1.07
N ALA A 284 -2.69 25.32 2.21
CA ALA A 284 -2.00 25.01 3.45
C ALA A 284 -2.47 23.65 4.03
N LEU A 285 -3.79 23.39 4.02
CA LEU A 285 -4.35 22.10 4.42
C LEU A 285 -3.81 20.96 3.56
N ALA A 286 -3.83 21.14 2.22
CA ALA A 286 -3.31 20.19 1.27
C ALA A 286 -1.83 19.88 1.55
N ALA A 287 -1.01 20.91 1.73
CA ALA A 287 0.41 20.76 2.00
C ALA A 287 0.69 20.00 3.30
N ALA A 288 -0.02 20.34 4.37
CA ALA A 288 0.12 19.65 5.64
C ALA A 288 -0.32 18.18 5.52
N LEU A 289 -1.44 17.87 4.85
CA LEU A 289 -1.94 16.49 4.74
C LEU A 289 -1.02 15.64 3.88
N VAL A 290 -0.57 16.19 2.75
CA VAL A 290 0.40 15.54 1.86
C VAL A 290 1.68 15.22 2.63
N HIS A 291 2.23 16.19 3.36
CA HIS A 291 3.44 15.97 4.14
C HIS A 291 3.28 14.86 5.18
N GLU A 292 2.16 14.84 5.93
CA GLU A 292 1.90 13.78 6.92
C GLU A 292 1.71 12.40 6.28
N PHE A 293 1.05 12.31 5.12
CA PHE A 293 0.99 11.07 4.34
C PHE A 293 2.37 10.58 3.90
N LEU A 294 3.29 11.49 3.54
CA LEU A 294 4.65 11.13 3.14
C LEU A 294 5.48 10.65 4.33
N LEU A 295 5.30 11.22 5.53
CA LEU A 295 5.91 10.71 6.75
C LEU A 295 5.39 9.31 7.08
N PHE A 296 4.07 9.10 7.00
CA PHE A 296 3.46 7.77 7.15
C PHE A 296 4.05 6.78 6.14
N LYS A 297 4.20 7.19 4.87
CA LYS A 297 4.85 6.38 3.84
C LYS A 297 6.30 6.06 4.18
N GLN A 298 7.07 7.03 4.68
CA GLN A 298 8.47 6.81 5.07
C GLN A 298 8.57 5.78 6.20
N ASP A 299 7.71 5.87 7.20
CA ASP A 299 7.65 4.88 8.29
C ASP A 299 7.28 3.50 7.76
N LEU A 300 6.34 3.41 6.83
CA LEU A 300 5.95 2.16 6.18
C LEU A 300 7.09 1.56 5.34
N ASP A 301 7.73 2.36 4.48
CA ASP A 301 8.86 1.93 3.62
C ASP A 301 10.08 1.51 4.46
N ARG A 302 10.24 2.10 5.65
CA ARG A 302 11.29 1.76 6.62
C ARG A 302 10.89 0.64 7.58
N GLU A 303 9.70 0.06 7.44
CA GLU A 303 9.14 -0.94 8.38
C GLU A 303 9.12 -0.47 9.85
N GLN A 304 9.01 0.85 10.06
CA GLN A 304 9.01 1.52 11.37
C GLN A 304 7.60 1.88 11.85
N LEU A 305 6.58 1.76 10.98
CA LEU A 305 5.19 1.88 11.39
C LEU A 305 4.85 0.75 12.38
N ALA A 306 4.32 1.09 13.55
CA ALA A 306 3.93 0.10 14.54
C ALA A 306 2.87 -0.87 13.95
N PRO A 307 2.99 -2.19 14.19
CA PRO A 307 1.97 -3.14 13.79
C PRO A 307 0.61 -2.78 14.39
N GLN A 308 -0.45 -2.98 13.61
CA GLN A 308 -1.80 -2.80 14.13
C GLN A 308 -2.16 -3.92 15.09
N LEU A 309 -2.58 -3.55 16.29
CA LEU A 309 -2.97 -4.47 17.35
C LEU A 309 -4.39 -4.20 17.82
N ILE A 310 -5.27 -5.18 17.75
CA ILE A 310 -6.58 -5.10 18.41
C ILE A 310 -6.35 -5.03 19.92
N ARG A 311 -6.86 -3.96 20.55
CA ARG A 311 -6.73 -3.67 21.99
C ARG A 311 -5.27 -3.69 22.48
N GLY A 312 -4.31 -3.39 21.60
CA GLY A 312 -2.88 -3.41 21.94
C GLY A 312 -2.29 -4.79 22.22
N ILE A 313 -2.97 -5.88 21.83
CA ILE A 313 -2.54 -7.27 22.12
C ILE A 313 -2.50 -8.13 20.86
N VAL A 314 -3.57 -8.15 20.07
CA VAL A 314 -3.71 -9.12 18.97
C VAL A 314 -3.27 -8.48 17.65
N PRO A 315 -2.15 -8.90 17.05
CA PRO A 315 -1.68 -8.34 15.79
C PRO A 315 -2.61 -8.64 14.63
N LEU A 316 -2.72 -7.67 13.73
CA LEU A 316 -3.39 -7.76 12.45
C LEU A 316 -2.40 -7.93 11.30
N CYS A 317 -2.90 -8.46 10.19
CA CYS A 317 -2.13 -8.54 8.95
C CYS A 317 -1.86 -7.15 8.40
N MET A 318 -0.59 -6.85 8.10
CA MET A 318 -0.15 -5.57 7.55
C MET A 318 0.14 -5.62 6.04
N SER A 319 -0.13 -6.74 5.36
CA SER A 319 0.29 -6.95 3.95
C SER A 319 -0.26 -5.91 2.97
N GLN A 320 -1.53 -5.53 3.12
CA GLN A 320 -2.22 -4.57 2.27
C GLN A 320 -1.62 -3.15 2.35
N TYR A 321 -0.94 -2.80 3.45
CA TYR A 321 -0.34 -1.47 3.64
C TYR A 321 0.67 -1.12 2.55
N GLN A 322 1.36 -2.12 1.99
CA GLN A 322 2.34 -1.94 0.92
C GLN A 322 1.75 -1.30 -0.34
N ARG A 323 0.42 -1.39 -0.52
CA ARG A 323 -0.29 -0.93 -1.70
C ARG A 323 -1.03 0.41 -1.48
N ILE A 324 -0.94 1.02 -0.29
CA ILE A 324 -1.54 2.35 -0.02
C ILE A 324 -0.97 3.40 -0.98
N PHE A 325 0.34 3.37 -1.20
CA PHE A 325 1.05 4.38 -1.99
C PHE A 325 1.68 3.77 -3.22
N SER A 326 1.88 4.60 -4.24
CA SER A 326 2.56 4.21 -5.49
C SER A 326 1.88 3.05 -6.21
N CYS A 327 0.61 2.79 -5.91
CA CYS A 327 -0.19 1.73 -6.51
C CYS A 327 -1.27 2.33 -7.41
N THR A 328 -1.49 1.69 -8.55
CA THR A 328 -2.57 2.00 -9.47
C THR A 328 -3.08 0.71 -10.10
N ARG A 329 -4.38 0.65 -10.37
CA ARG A 329 -5.01 -0.44 -11.13
C ARG A 329 -4.92 -0.13 -12.63
N ILE A 330 -4.28 -1.00 -13.39
CA ILE A 330 -4.19 -0.87 -14.85
C ILE A 330 -5.33 -1.69 -15.47
N PRO A 331 -6.16 -1.09 -16.35
CA PRO A 331 -7.23 -1.80 -17.04
C PRO A 331 -6.65 -2.84 -18.00
N GLY A 332 -7.27 -4.02 -18.04
CA GLY A 332 -7.05 -5.03 -19.08
C GLY A 332 -8.36 -5.46 -19.72
N ARG A 333 -8.33 -6.12 -20.88
CA ARG A 333 -9.54 -6.61 -21.56
C ARG A 333 -10.27 -7.65 -20.70
N GLU A 334 -9.55 -8.65 -20.21
CA GLU A 334 -10.14 -9.74 -19.40
C GLU A 334 -9.88 -9.60 -17.90
N THR A 335 -8.71 -9.07 -17.51
CA THR A 335 -8.31 -8.95 -16.11
C THR A 335 -7.41 -7.73 -15.95
N ASP A 336 -7.72 -6.92 -14.93
CA ASP A 336 -6.92 -5.77 -14.55
C ASP A 336 -5.72 -6.19 -13.70
N ILE A 337 -4.73 -5.31 -13.56
CA ILE A 337 -3.53 -5.57 -12.76
C ILE A 337 -3.29 -4.43 -11.78
N LEU A 338 -3.07 -4.76 -10.50
CA LEU A 338 -2.52 -3.81 -9.53
C LEU A 338 -1.02 -3.66 -9.76
N LYS A 339 -0.59 -2.49 -10.22
CA LYS A 339 0.82 -2.18 -10.45
C LYS A 339 1.37 -1.31 -9.33
N LEU A 340 2.47 -1.76 -8.74
CA LEU A 340 3.16 -1.07 -7.66
C LEU A 340 4.49 -0.48 -8.15
N TYR A 341 4.63 0.84 -8.06
CA TYR A 341 5.79 1.60 -8.50
C TYR A 341 6.79 1.82 -7.35
N HIS A 342 7.24 0.71 -6.73
CA HIS A 342 8.19 0.71 -5.61
C HIS A 342 9.44 1.55 -5.91
N HIS A 343 9.84 2.41 -4.96
CA HIS A 343 11.08 3.22 -4.97
C HIS A 343 11.29 4.16 -6.17
N LYS A 344 10.41 4.14 -7.18
CA LYS A 344 10.46 5.00 -8.38
C LYS A 344 9.65 6.27 -8.22
N SER A 345 8.60 6.23 -7.40
CA SER A 345 7.66 7.34 -7.20
C SER A 345 8.30 8.44 -6.35
N LYS A 346 8.47 9.63 -6.92
CA LYS A 346 9.11 10.80 -6.27
C LYS A 346 8.27 12.08 -6.41
N HIS A 347 7.02 11.93 -6.81
CA HIS A 347 6.09 13.01 -7.12
C HIS A 347 4.67 12.59 -6.77
N ILE A 348 3.79 13.57 -6.60
CA ILE A 348 2.33 13.39 -6.66
C ILE A 348 1.81 13.94 -7.99
N ALA A 349 0.60 13.51 -8.37
CA ALA A 349 -0.16 14.14 -9.44
C ALA A 349 -1.24 15.02 -8.80
N VAL A 350 -1.37 16.25 -9.28
CA VAL A 350 -2.30 17.25 -8.72
C VAL A 350 -3.30 17.65 -9.80
N PHE A 351 -4.58 17.44 -9.54
CA PHE A 351 -5.69 17.88 -10.37
C PHE A 351 -6.15 19.24 -9.88
N CYS A 352 -6.17 20.24 -10.77
CA CYS A 352 -6.60 21.60 -10.46
C CYS A 352 -7.20 22.24 -11.72
N HIS A 353 -8.43 22.76 -11.62
CA HIS A 353 -9.16 23.39 -12.74
C HIS A 353 -9.11 22.59 -14.06
N GLY A 354 -9.35 21.27 -14.00
CA GLY A 354 -9.37 20.40 -15.17
C GLY A 354 -7.99 20.08 -15.78
N ARG A 355 -6.90 20.50 -15.14
CA ARG A 355 -5.53 20.20 -15.58
C ARG A 355 -4.80 19.36 -14.57
N VAL A 356 -3.77 18.65 -15.03
CA VAL A 356 -2.98 17.74 -14.20
C VAL A 356 -1.53 18.23 -14.14
N PHE A 357 -1.02 18.36 -12.92
CA PHE A 357 0.35 18.80 -12.64
C PHE A 357 1.14 17.69 -11.97
N LYS A 358 2.42 17.60 -12.31
CA LYS A 358 3.42 16.83 -11.57
C LYS A 358 4.04 17.73 -10.51
N LEU A 359 3.89 17.37 -9.24
CA LEU A 359 4.54 18.03 -8.10
C LEU A 359 5.65 17.14 -7.55
N PRO A 360 6.94 17.46 -7.76
CA PRO A 360 8.07 16.73 -7.19
C PRO A 360 8.12 16.87 -5.66
N LEU A 361 8.39 15.78 -4.94
CA LEU A 361 8.38 15.76 -3.47
C LEU A 361 9.77 15.94 -2.84
N PHE A 362 10.80 16.03 -3.68
CA PHE A 362 12.21 16.12 -3.30
C PHE A 362 12.90 17.09 -4.25
N GLU A 363 13.90 17.81 -3.75
CA GLU A 363 14.82 18.57 -4.62
C GLU A 363 15.71 17.61 -5.42
N LYS A 364 16.10 18.02 -6.63
CA LYS A 364 16.98 17.24 -7.51
C LYS A 364 18.31 16.98 -6.81
N GLY A 365 18.69 15.70 -6.69
CA GLY A 365 19.92 15.28 -5.98
C GLY A 365 19.78 15.18 -4.45
N GLN A 366 18.68 15.64 -3.87
CA GLN A 366 18.38 15.53 -2.43
C GLN A 366 17.32 14.45 -2.13
N TYR A 367 17.31 13.38 -2.93
CA TYR A 367 16.44 12.23 -2.69
C TYR A 367 16.68 11.67 -1.28
N GLY A 368 15.64 11.73 -0.44
CA GLY A 368 15.70 11.37 0.99
C GLY A 368 15.26 12.49 1.93
N MET A 369 15.30 13.75 1.48
CA MET A 369 14.80 14.92 2.22
C MET A 369 13.51 15.41 1.55
N LEU A 370 12.38 15.24 2.25
CA LEU A 370 11.09 15.72 1.75
C LEU A 370 11.08 17.25 1.71
N LEU A 371 10.36 17.80 0.73
CA LEU A 371 9.98 19.21 0.79
C LEU A 371 9.20 19.49 2.09
N SER A 372 9.46 20.65 2.70
CA SER A 372 8.76 21.09 3.90
C SER A 372 7.27 21.37 3.61
N LYS A 373 6.46 21.47 4.66
CA LYS A 373 5.04 21.86 4.54
C LYS A 373 4.90 23.22 3.84
N PHE A 374 5.76 24.18 4.17
CA PHE A 374 5.80 25.51 3.57
C PHE A 374 6.17 25.47 2.09
N GLU A 375 7.17 24.67 1.74
CA GLU A 375 7.58 24.47 0.36
C GLU A 375 6.47 23.84 -0.49
N ILE A 376 5.79 22.82 0.04
CA ILE A 376 4.66 22.17 -0.64
C ILE A 376 3.48 23.15 -0.77
N GLN A 377 3.20 23.99 0.24
CA GLN A 377 2.15 25.00 0.15
C GLN A 377 2.41 25.97 -1.01
N ARG A 378 3.63 26.51 -1.13
CA ARG A 378 3.99 27.41 -2.24
C ARG A 378 3.80 26.76 -3.61
N GLN A 379 4.07 25.45 -3.73
CA GLN A 379 3.79 24.71 -4.97
C GLN A 379 2.30 24.63 -5.28
N PHE A 380 1.46 24.37 -4.28
CA PHE A 380 0.00 24.36 -4.47
C PHE A 380 -0.54 25.73 -4.84
N GLU A 381 -0.05 26.80 -4.21
CA GLU A 381 -0.41 28.19 -4.57
C GLU A 381 0.02 28.52 -6.00
N TRP A 382 1.21 28.10 -6.42
CA TRP A 382 1.67 28.26 -7.80
C TRP A 382 0.82 27.47 -8.79
N ILE A 383 0.46 26.22 -8.48
CA ILE A 383 -0.43 25.38 -9.29
C ILE A 383 -1.80 26.06 -9.44
N GLU A 384 -2.39 26.53 -8.34
CA GLU A 384 -3.70 27.18 -8.35
C GLU A 384 -3.67 28.48 -9.16
N ALA A 385 -2.67 29.33 -8.97
CA ALA A 385 -2.50 30.57 -9.71
C ALA A 385 -2.29 30.32 -11.21
N THR A 386 -1.43 29.34 -11.56
CA THR A 386 -1.15 28.99 -12.95
C THR A 386 -2.38 28.38 -13.62
N ALA A 387 -3.05 27.43 -12.96
CA ALA A 387 -4.27 26.82 -13.48
C ALA A 387 -5.39 27.84 -13.69
N SER A 388 -5.52 28.82 -12.77
CA SER A 388 -6.50 29.90 -12.87
C SER A 388 -6.17 30.89 -13.99
N ALA A 389 -4.91 31.30 -14.14
CA ALA A 389 -4.47 32.17 -15.22
C ALA A 389 -4.71 31.52 -16.60
N MET A 390 -4.39 30.22 -16.70
CA MET A 390 -4.64 29.43 -17.90
C MET A 390 -6.11 29.07 -18.10
N ALA A 391 -6.99 29.26 -17.12
CA ALA A 391 -8.43 29.05 -17.30
C ALA A 391 -9.07 30.13 -18.20
N MET A 392 -8.38 31.27 -18.40
CA MET A 392 -8.76 32.28 -19.39
C MET A 392 -8.56 31.81 -20.83
N GLU A 393 -7.67 30.84 -21.05
CA GLU A 393 -7.60 30.05 -22.29
C GLU A 393 -8.48 28.82 -22.10
N LEU A 394 -9.66 28.75 -22.74
CA LEU A 394 -10.59 27.61 -22.52
C LEU A 394 -9.86 26.29 -22.84
N PRO A 395 -9.54 25.45 -21.82
CA PRO A 395 -9.14 24.09 -22.10
C PRO A 395 -10.31 23.43 -22.82
N THR A 396 -10.02 22.56 -23.78
CA THR A 396 -11.09 21.79 -24.43
C THR A 396 -11.88 21.04 -23.35
N ASN A 397 -13.19 20.92 -23.51
CA ASN A 397 -14.04 20.19 -22.55
C ASN A 397 -13.49 18.76 -22.30
N ALA A 398 -12.88 18.16 -23.32
CA ALA A 398 -12.18 16.89 -23.21
C ALA A 398 -10.94 16.95 -22.29
N GLU A 399 -10.08 17.97 -22.40
CA GLU A 399 -8.91 18.08 -21.52
C GLU A 399 -9.31 18.20 -20.05
N GLN A 400 -10.32 19.01 -19.76
CA GLN A 400 -10.83 19.21 -18.40
C GLN A 400 -11.31 17.90 -17.74
N ASN A 401 -11.79 16.98 -18.56
CA ASN A 401 -12.45 15.76 -18.13
C ASN A 401 -11.69 14.49 -18.54
N LEU A 402 -10.40 14.59 -18.83
CA LEU A 402 -9.58 13.45 -19.29
C LEU A 402 -9.71 12.21 -18.38
N ALA A 403 -9.87 12.41 -17.06
CA ALA A 403 -9.97 11.30 -16.13
C ALA A 403 -11.32 10.55 -16.19
N ALA A 404 -12.30 11.04 -16.96
CA ALA A 404 -13.54 10.33 -17.27
C ALA A 404 -13.28 8.96 -17.93
N LEU A 405 -12.14 8.83 -18.62
CA LEU A 405 -11.70 7.53 -19.16
C LEU A 405 -11.55 6.47 -18.06
N THR A 406 -11.15 6.85 -16.83
CA THR A 406 -11.06 5.93 -15.68
C THR A 406 -12.42 5.60 -15.07
N ALA A 407 -13.47 6.36 -15.41
CA ALA A 407 -14.86 6.11 -15.03
C ALA A 407 -15.60 5.22 -16.03
N ALA A 408 -15.01 4.90 -17.18
CA ALA A 408 -15.59 4.00 -18.16
C ALA A 408 -15.60 2.53 -17.67
N GLY A 409 -16.31 1.66 -18.39
CA GLY A 409 -16.17 0.21 -18.24
C GLY A 409 -14.73 -0.25 -18.48
N ARG A 410 -14.28 -1.30 -17.80
CA ARG A 410 -12.86 -1.69 -17.78
C ARG A 410 -12.31 -2.08 -19.15
N ILE A 411 -13.16 -2.68 -19.99
CA ILE A 411 -12.80 -3.07 -21.36
C ILE A 411 -12.58 -1.82 -22.21
N GLU A 412 -13.54 -0.90 -22.23
CA GLU A 412 -13.44 0.37 -22.96
C GLU A 412 -12.22 1.18 -22.49
N TRP A 413 -11.98 1.23 -21.17
CA TRP A 413 -10.80 1.92 -20.66
C TRP A 413 -9.50 1.22 -21.10
N ALA A 414 -9.44 -0.11 -21.11
CA ALA A 414 -8.27 -0.83 -21.61
C ALA A 414 -7.99 -0.52 -23.09
N GLU A 415 -9.04 -0.47 -23.91
CA GLU A 415 -8.95 -0.16 -25.34
C GLU A 415 -8.52 1.29 -25.59
N ASN A 416 -9.15 2.26 -24.92
CA ASN A 416 -8.76 3.66 -25.00
C ASN A 416 -7.32 3.88 -24.51
N ARG A 417 -6.90 3.18 -23.44
CA ARG A 417 -5.53 3.24 -22.92
C ARG A 417 -4.53 2.72 -23.95
N GLU A 418 -4.82 1.60 -24.60
CA GLU A 418 -3.99 1.03 -25.67
C GLU A 418 -3.90 1.95 -26.89
N GLN A 419 -5.04 2.48 -27.34
CA GLN A 419 -5.13 3.31 -28.52
C GLN A 419 -4.44 4.67 -28.35
N PHE A 420 -4.70 5.38 -27.24
CA PHE A 420 -4.29 6.78 -27.10
C PHE A 420 -3.05 6.99 -26.21
N PHE A 421 -2.64 5.99 -25.43
CA PHE A 421 -1.57 6.14 -24.42
C PHE A 421 -0.44 5.11 -24.55
N SER A 422 -0.32 4.43 -25.70
CA SER A 422 0.75 3.47 -25.98
C SER A 422 2.10 4.11 -26.35
N SER A 423 2.09 5.36 -26.83
CA SER A 423 3.29 6.07 -27.28
C SER A 423 3.19 7.61 -27.06
N GLY A 424 4.24 8.34 -27.44
CA GLY A 424 4.22 9.79 -27.53
C GLY A 424 4.17 10.54 -26.19
N ILE A 425 3.53 11.72 -26.21
CA ILE A 425 3.36 12.57 -25.02
C ILE A 425 2.32 11.99 -24.05
N ASN A 426 1.24 11.39 -24.57
CA ASN A 426 0.17 10.79 -23.78
C ASN A 426 0.67 9.67 -22.87
N LYS A 427 1.48 8.74 -23.41
CA LYS A 427 2.13 7.70 -22.60
C LYS A 427 2.94 8.28 -21.45
N ARG A 428 3.79 9.28 -21.75
CA ARG A 428 4.67 9.91 -20.75
C ARG A 428 3.87 10.63 -19.67
N SER A 429 2.81 11.33 -20.04
CA SER A 429 1.91 12.01 -19.09
C SER A 429 1.11 11.00 -18.25
N LEU A 430 0.59 9.93 -18.85
CA LEU A 430 -0.11 8.85 -18.13
C LEU A 430 0.81 8.15 -17.13
N GLU A 431 2.05 7.83 -17.52
CA GLU A 431 3.04 7.22 -16.63
C GLU A 431 3.31 8.09 -15.40
N VAL A 432 3.25 9.43 -15.52
CA VAL A 432 3.37 10.33 -14.36
C VAL A 432 2.22 10.13 -13.37
N ILE A 433 0.98 10.00 -13.83
CA ILE A 433 -0.19 9.78 -12.94
C ILE A 433 -0.11 8.38 -12.32
N GLU A 434 0.13 7.36 -13.14
CA GLU A 434 0.21 5.96 -12.69
C GLU A 434 1.33 5.74 -11.66
N SER A 435 2.49 6.38 -11.85
CA SER A 435 3.65 6.28 -10.94
C SER A 435 3.68 7.33 -9.81
N ALA A 436 2.67 8.21 -9.71
CA ALA A 436 2.58 9.14 -8.58
C ALA A 436 2.47 8.39 -7.23
N VAL A 437 2.87 9.01 -6.12
CA VAL A 437 2.69 8.42 -4.78
C VAL A 437 1.20 8.26 -4.46
N PHE A 438 0.41 9.28 -4.74
CA PHE A 438 -1.05 9.29 -4.77
C PHE A 438 -1.50 10.50 -5.61
N VAL A 439 -2.81 10.66 -5.82
CA VAL A 439 -3.38 11.81 -6.53
C VAL A 439 -3.95 12.80 -5.51
N VAL A 440 -3.71 14.09 -5.72
CA VAL A 440 -4.36 15.19 -4.98
C VAL A 440 -5.33 15.89 -5.92
N VAL A 441 -6.53 16.19 -5.45
CA VAL A 441 -7.50 16.98 -6.20
C VAL A 441 -7.85 18.24 -5.42
N LEU A 442 -7.51 19.38 -6.00
CA LEU A 442 -7.92 20.69 -5.50
C LEU A 442 -9.32 20.98 -6.08
N GLN A 443 -10.34 20.78 -5.24
CA GLN A 443 -11.73 20.91 -5.65
C GLN A 443 -12.16 22.39 -5.64
N ASN A 444 -12.89 22.78 -6.69
CA ASN A 444 -13.39 24.15 -6.83
C ASN A 444 -14.62 24.44 -5.98
N ASP A 445 -15.31 23.38 -5.55
CA ASP A 445 -16.55 23.45 -4.77
C ASP A 445 -16.28 23.42 -3.26
N VAL A 446 -17.31 23.74 -2.49
CA VAL A 446 -17.35 23.60 -1.04
C VAL A 446 -18.18 22.38 -0.64
N ALA A 447 -17.76 21.67 0.40
CA ALA A 447 -18.57 20.62 1.01
C ALA A 447 -19.67 21.29 1.87
N LYS A 448 -20.94 21.19 1.44
CA LYS A 448 -22.07 21.87 2.13
C LYS A 448 -22.59 21.06 3.32
N ASP A 449 -22.63 19.74 3.15
CA ASP A 449 -23.12 18.78 4.14
C ASP A 449 -22.49 17.41 3.86
N TRP A 450 -22.67 16.45 4.78
CA TRP A 450 -22.08 15.11 4.65
C TRP A 450 -22.60 14.32 3.44
N THR A 451 -23.85 14.54 3.04
CA THR A 451 -24.45 13.86 1.88
C THR A 451 -23.85 14.40 0.59
N SER A 452 -23.80 15.72 0.42
CA SER A 452 -23.20 16.33 -0.77
C SER A 452 -21.69 16.04 -0.86
N MET A 453 -20.98 16.03 0.28
CA MET A 453 -19.58 15.62 0.34
C MET A 453 -19.42 14.13 -0.03
N GLY A 454 -20.24 13.24 0.52
CA GLY A 454 -20.18 11.81 0.22
C GLY A 454 -20.42 11.51 -1.26
N LYS A 455 -21.44 12.12 -1.88
CA LYS A 455 -21.69 12.03 -3.32
C LYS A 455 -20.46 12.50 -4.12
N ASN A 456 -19.95 13.70 -3.80
CA ASN A 456 -18.79 14.26 -4.48
C ASN A 456 -17.49 13.44 -4.29
N LEU A 457 -17.28 12.80 -3.14
CA LEU A 457 -16.12 11.95 -2.93
C LEU A 457 -16.20 10.62 -3.68
N ILE A 458 -17.39 10.04 -3.86
CA ILE A 458 -17.55 8.81 -4.65
C ILE A 458 -17.24 9.06 -6.11
N HIS A 459 -17.93 10.01 -6.74
CA HIS A 459 -17.93 10.14 -8.20
C HIS A 459 -17.40 11.48 -8.73
N GLY A 460 -17.30 12.51 -7.89
CA GLY A 460 -16.92 13.86 -8.35
C GLY A 460 -17.84 14.34 -9.48
N SER A 461 -17.26 14.90 -10.53
CA SER A 461 -17.97 15.22 -11.78
C SER A 461 -17.91 14.10 -12.83
N GLY A 462 -17.38 12.93 -12.49
CA GLY A 462 -17.04 11.87 -13.45
C GLY A 462 -15.71 12.09 -14.17
N GLY A 463 -15.30 13.34 -14.41
CA GLY A 463 -14.06 13.67 -15.13
C GLY A 463 -12.88 14.17 -14.28
N ASN A 464 -13.06 14.37 -12.98
CA ASN A 464 -12.11 15.08 -12.11
C ASN A 464 -11.46 14.21 -11.01
N ARG A 465 -11.48 12.89 -11.17
CA ARG A 465 -10.86 11.91 -10.26
C ARG A 465 -10.15 10.84 -11.07
N TRP A 466 -9.01 10.38 -10.59
CA TRP A 466 -8.32 9.23 -11.19
C TRP A 466 -8.73 7.96 -10.45
N PHE A 467 -9.81 7.31 -10.88
CA PHE A 467 -10.44 6.21 -10.12
C PHE A 467 -9.56 4.96 -10.01
N ASP A 468 -8.59 4.81 -10.90
CA ASP A 468 -7.62 3.72 -10.87
C ASP A 468 -6.53 3.89 -9.81
N LYS A 469 -6.35 5.09 -9.24
CA LYS A 469 -5.31 5.32 -8.23
C LYS A 469 -5.71 4.66 -6.92
N SER A 470 -4.74 4.07 -6.22
CA SER A 470 -4.90 3.58 -4.83
C SER A 470 -5.79 4.51 -4.00
N PHE A 471 -5.49 5.80 -3.99
CA PHE A 471 -6.43 6.81 -3.53
C PHE A 471 -6.21 8.20 -4.16
N ASN A 472 -7.27 9.00 -4.12
CA ASN A 472 -7.31 10.43 -4.41
C ASN A 472 -7.57 11.17 -3.09
N LEU A 473 -6.69 12.10 -2.71
CA LEU A 473 -6.90 13.05 -1.62
C LEU A 473 -7.62 14.28 -2.17
N VAL A 474 -8.85 14.52 -1.76
CA VAL A 474 -9.70 15.62 -2.25
C VAL A 474 -9.72 16.74 -1.22
N ILE A 475 -9.36 17.95 -1.64
CA ILE A 475 -9.31 19.15 -0.80
C ILE A 475 -10.35 20.16 -1.29
N TYR A 476 -11.28 20.55 -0.42
CA TYR A 476 -12.37 21.49 -0.73
C TYR A 476 -12.00 22.93 -0.39
N LYS A 477 -12.67 23.92 -1.02
CA LYS A 477 -12.43 25.35 -0.77
C LYS A 477 -12.72 25.79 0.67
N ASN A 478 -13.62 25.10 1.38
CA ASN A 478 -13.91 25.36 2.79
C ASN A 478 -12.91 24.68 3.76
N CYS A 479 -11.74 24.25 3.27
CA CYS A 479 -10.69 23.63 4.07
C CYS A 479 -11.15 22.34 4.78
N VAL A 480 -11.95 21.56 4.09
CA VAL A 480 -12.30 20.19 4.45
C VAL A 480 -11.61 19.25 3.45
N ALA A 481 -11.25 18.05 3.88
CA ALA A 481 -10.61 17.07 3.02
C ALA A 481 -11.28 15.69 3.14
N GLY A 482 -11.20 14.88 2.09
CA GLY A 482 -11.68 13.50 2.11
C GLY A 482 -10.90 12.61 1.15
N ILE A 483 -11.23 11.33 1.14
CA ILE A 483 -10.55 10.32 0.32
C ILE A 483 -11.56 9.66 -0.63
N ASN A 484 -11.13 9.43 -1.86
CA ASN A 484 -11.69 8.40 -2.76
C ASN A 484 -10.64 7.31 -2.92
N ALA A 485 -10.98 6.03 -2.76
CA ALA A 485 -10.04 4.92 -2.82
C ALA A 485 -10.51 3.82 -3.77
N GLU A 486 -9.58 3.31 -4.57
CA GLU A 486 -9.78 2.08 -5.36
C GLU A 486 -9.83 0.89 -4.40
N HIS A 487 -10.71 -0.08 -4.66
CA HIS A 487 -11.02 -1.11 -3.65
C HIS A 487 -10.20 -2.39 -3.80
N ALA A 488 -9.71 -2.73 -4.99
CA ALA A 488 -9.05 -4.01 -5.22
C ALA A 488 -7.76 -4.21 -4.41
N TRP A 489 -7.06 -3.12 -4.05
CA TRP A 489 -5.77 -3.21 -3.37
C TRP A 489 -5.85 -3.47 -1.86
N ALA A 490 -6.95 -3.08 -1.19
CA ALA A 490 -7.15 -3.30 0.25
C ALA A 490 -8.59 -3.14 0.72
N ASP A 491 -8.83 -3.68 1.92
CA ASP A 491 -10.04 -3.42 2.68
C ASP A 491 -10.01 -2.02 3.32
N ALA A 492 -11.19 -1.40 3.45
CA ALA A 492 -11.33 -0.03 3.96
C ALA A 492 -10.60 0.28 5.29
N PRO A 493 -10.50 -0.64 6.28
CA PRO A 493 -9.79 -0.35 7.54
C PRO A 493 -8.32 0.04 7.37
N VAL A 494 -7.64 -0.44 6.31
CA VAL A 494 -6.24 -0.09 6.05
C VAL A 494 -6.13 1.39 5.71
N MET A 495 -7.00 1.87 4.82
CA MET A 495 -7.03 3.28 4.45
C MET A 495 -7.54 4.15 5.61
N ALA A 496 -8.55 3.67 6.34
CA ALA A 496 -9.11 4.37 7.50
C ALA A 496 -8.04 4.62 8.57
N HIS A 497 -7.18 3.64 8.87
CA HIS A 497 -6.08 3.80 9.83
C HIS A 497 -5.10 4.90 9.39
N ALA A 498 -4.63 4.86 8.13
CA ALA A 498 -3.69 5.89 7.67
C ALA A 498 -4.36 7.27 7.61
N TRP A 499 -5.64 7.34 7.25
CA TRP A 499 -6.40 8.59 7.23
C TRP A 499 -6.59 9.18 8.62
N GLU A 500 -7.03 8.37 9.59
CA GLU A 500 -7.17 8.76 10.99
C GLU A 500 -5.85 9.25 11.56
N GLN A 501 -4.75 8.50 11.34
CA GLN A 501 -3.42 8.87 11.84
C GLN A 501 -2.96 10.22 11.26
N VAL A 502 -3.08 10.42 9.94
CA VAL A 502 -2.67 11.65 9.26
C VAL A 502 -3.50 12.84 9.72
N TYR A 503 -4.82 12.71 9.74
CA TYR A 503 -5.72 13.80 10.10
C TYR A 503 -5.58 14.19 11.58
N THR A 504 -5.50 13.20 12.47
CA THR A 504 -5.34 13.44 13.92
C THR A 504 -3.97 14.04 14.24
N LYS A 505 -2.90 13.62 13.54
CA LYS A 505 -1.55 14.18 13.75
C LYS A 505 -1.52 15.69 13.56
N GLN A 506 -2.24 16.22 12.58
CA GLN A 506 -2.33 17.66 12.35
C GLN A 506 -2.92 18.42 13.54
N CYS A 507 -3.95 17.86 14.17
CA CYS A 507 -4.59 18.45 15.33
C CYS A 507 -3.61 18.55 16.52
N TYR A 508 -2.69 17.60 16.66
CA TYR A 508 -1.66 17.64 17.69
C TYR A 508 -0.48 18.56 17.34
N THR A 509 -0.04 18.58 16.09
CA THR A 509 1.14 19.36 15.68
C THR A 509 0.85 20.82 15.39
N MET A 510 -0.43 21.18 15.16
CA MET A 510 -0.87 22.54 14.79
C MET A 510 0.07 23.23 13.81
N PRO A 511 0.23 22.69 12.58
CA PRO A 511 1.32 23.07 11.69
C PRO A 511 1.10 24.41 10.98
N TYR A 512 0.28 25.30 11.53
CA TYR A 512 -0.16 26.55 10.88
C TYR A 512 0.23 27.78 11.71
N ASP A 513 0.55 28.88 11.03
CA ASP A 513 0.79 30.19 11.63
C ASP A 513 -0.52 30.97 11.85
N VAL A 514 -0.39 32.17 12.43
CA VAL A 514 -1.52 33.08 12.71
C VAL A 514 -2.30 33.51 11.46
N SER A 515 -1.68 33.43 10.28
CA SER A 515 -2.31 33.75 8.98
C SER A 515 -2.94 32.53 8.32
N GLY A 516 -2.86 31.35 8.95
CA GLY A 516 -3.33 30.08 8.44
C GLY A 516 -2.41 29.44 7.40
N ASN A 517 -1.23 29.98 7.13
CA ASN A 517 -0.23 29.28 6.30
C ASN A 517 0.44 28.19 7.12
N THR A 518 1.07 27.23 6.46
CA THR A 518 1.94 26.27 7.15
C THR A 518 3.12 27.01 7.77
N SER A 519 3.44 26.69 9.03
CA SER A 519 4.54 27.33 9.76
C SER A 519 5.88 27.05 9.09
N VAL A 520 6.70 28.10 8.97
CA VAL A 520 8.08 28.02 8.48
C VAL A 520 8.99 27.50 9.59
N GLN A 521 9.81 26.48 9.32
CA GLN A 521 10.72 25.92 10.33
C GLN A 521 12.12 26.54 10.30
N SER A 522 12.56 27.05 9.15
CA SER A 522 13.85 27.72 9.00
C SER A 522 13.80 28.82 7.94
N GLU A 523 14.70 29.79 8.02
CA GLU A 523 14.82 30.84 7.00
C GLU A 523 15.26 30.27 5.64
N ASP A 524 15.99 29.14 5.63
CA ASP A 524 16.37 28.43 4.41
C ASP A 524 15.14 27.99 3.58
N GLU A 525 14.04 27.61 4.23
CA GLU A 525 12.78 27.26 3.54
C GLU A 525 12.17 28.46 2.80
N ARG A 526 12.36 29.69 3.31
CA ARG A 526 11.82 30.89 2.65
C ARG A 526 12.56 31.19 1.36
N VAL A 527 13.87 31.02 1.38
CA VAL A 527 14.75 31.29 0.24
C VAL A 527 14.96 30.07 -0.67
N SER A 528 14.39 28.91 -0.30
CA SER A 528 14.60 27.68 -1.05
C SER A 528 14.09 27.78 -2.49
N LYS A 529 14.90 27.27 -3.42
CA LYS A 529 14.57 27.20 -4.83
C LYS A 529 13.81 25.91 -5.08
N LEU A 530 12.49 26.03 -5.14
CA LEU A 530 11.61 24.90 -5.32
C LEU A 530 11.78 24.25 -6.71
N PRO A 531 11.64 22.91 -6.81
CA PRO A 531 11.62 22.26 -8.11
C PRO A 531 10.41 22.72 -8.91
N PRO A 532 10.51 22.93 -10.24
CA PRO A 532 9.35 23.36 -11.01
C PRO A 532 8.27 22.27 -11.03
N CYS A 533 7.03 22.65 -10.70
CA CYS A 533 5.88 21.83 -11.05
C CYS A 533 5.73 21.82 -12.57
N LYS A 534 5.33 20.66 -13.11
CA LYS A 534 5.18 20.49 -14.56
C LYS A 534 3.72 20.22 -14.91
N LEU A 535 3.14 21.05 -15.76
CA LEU A 535 1.86 20.78 -16.40
C LEU A 535 2.00 19.57 -17.34
N LEU A 536 1.11 18.60 -17.21
CA LEU A 536 1.03 17.47 -18.13
C LEU A 536 0.35 17.90 -19.43
N GLN A 537 0.86 17.38 -20.54
CA GLN A 537 0.38 17.69 -21.88
C GLN A 537 -0.25 16.45 -22.50
N TRP A 538 -1.23 16.69 -23.36
CA TRP A 538 -2.01 15.66 -24.01
C TRP A 538 -2.15 15.97 -25.49
N ASP A 539 -2.05 14.92 -26.31
CA ASP A 539 -2.29 14.98 -27.74
C ASP A 539 -3.71 14.46 -28.02
N PHE A 540 -4.56 15.37 -28.49
CA PHE A 540 -5.94 15.09 -28.88
C PHE A 540 -6.12 14.87 -30.39
N SER A 541 -5.06 14.99 -31.19
CA SER A 541 -5.15 14.94 -32.66
C SER A 541 -5.68 13.61 -33.21
N THR A 542 -5.59 12.53 -32.41
CA THR A 542 -5.96 11.17 -32.80
C THR A 542 -7.40 10.78 -32.43
N GLY A 543 -8.21 11.71 -31.91
CA GLY A 543 -9.62 11.45 -31.54
C GLY A 543 -9.83 11.10 -30.06
N LEU A 544 -8.83 11.34 -29.21
CA LEU A 544 -8.92 11.18 -27.75
C LEU A 544 -10.05 12.02 -27.15
N ASP A 545 -10.35 13.17 -27.74
CA ASP A 545 -11.42 14.08 -27.31
C ASP A 545 -12.79 13.39 -27.33
N LYS A 546 -13.09 12.67 -28.40
CA LYS A 546 -14.35 11.91 -28.54
C LYS A 546 -14.47 10.80 -27.50
N ALA A 547 -13.37 10.08 -27.24
CA ALA A 547 -13.35 9.03 -26.24
C ALA A 547 -13.62 9.59 -24.84
N VAL A 548 -12.98 10.70 -24.49
CA VAL A 548 -13.18 11.37 -23.19
C VAL A 548 -14.63 11.84 -23.04
N LEU A 549 -15.18 12.54 -24.03
CA LEU A 549 -16.54 13.09 -23.96
C LEU A 549 -17.60 11.98 -23.90
N LYS A 550 -17.37 10.86 -24.59
CA LYS A 550 -18.22 9.67 -24.47
C LYS A 550 -18.18 9.11 -23.05
N SER A 551 -16.98 8.83 -22.51
CA SER A 551 -16.86 8.29 -21.16
C SER A 551 -17.41 9.24 -20.09
N LEU A 552 -17.31 10.55 -20.30
CA LEU A 552 -17.92 11.57 -19.44
C LEU A 552 -19.45 11.48 -19.46
N ALA A 553 -20.08 11.41 -20.64
CA ALA A 553 -21.53 11.30 -20.74
C ALA A 553 -22.06 10.02 -20.06
N ASP A 554 -21.34 8.90 -20.21
CA ASP A 554 -21.68 7.64 -19.53
C ASP A 554 -21.54 7.77 -18.00
N ALA A 555 -20.49 8.46 -17.52
CA ALA A 555 -20.29 8.74 -16.11
C ALA A 555 -21.39 9.66 -15.55
N GLU A 556 -21.76 10.73 -16.25
CA GLU A 556 -22.83 11.65 -15.86
C GLU A 556 -24.18 10.94 -15.76
N LYS A 557 -24.47 10.02 -16.68
CA LYS A 557 -25.66 9.18 -16.61
C LYS A 557 -25.66 8.31 -15.34
N ALA A 558 -24.55 7.65 -15.03
CA ALA A 558 -24.43 6.85 -13.81
C ALA A 558 -24.53 7.71 -12.53
N ILE A 559 -23.98 8.93 -12.55
CA ILE A 559 -24.08 9.89 -11.45
C ILE A 559 -25.53 10.33 -11.22
N SER A 560 -26.29 10.54 -12.31
CA SER A 560 -27.69 10.95 -12.20
C SER A 560 -28.59 9.90 -11.54
N ASP A 561 -28.20 8.63 -11.61
CA ASP A 561 -28.89 7.48 -10.99
C ASP A 561 -28.36 7.17 -9.57
N PHE A 562 -27.33 7.91 -9.10
CA PHE A 562 -26.70 7.64 -7.82
C PHE A 562 -27.35 8.39 -6.65
N ASP A 563 -27.89 7.61 -5.71
CA ASP A 563 -28.43 8.11 -4.45
C ASP A 563 -27.62 7.74 -3.23
N LEU A 564 -27.47 8.74 -2.36
CA LEU A 564 -26.78 8.65 -1.08
C LEU A 564 -27.45 9.62 -0.13
N LYS A 565 -27.64 9.19 1.12
CA LYS A 565 -28.00 10.04 2.24
C LYS A 565 -27.10 9.67 3.42
N VAL A 566 -26.38 10.66 3.95
CA VAL A 566 -25.60 10.51 5.18
C VAL A 566 -26.37 11.15 6.32
N ILE A 567 -26.67 10.36 7.34
CA ILE A 567 -27.41 10.78 8.53
C ILE A 567 -26.50 10.59 9.74
N SER A 568 -26.35 11.65 10.55
CA SER A 568 -25.69 11.57 11.84
C SER A 568 -26.75 11.40 12.92
N HIS A 569 -26.66 10.32 13.70
CA HIS A 569 -27.56 10.07 14.81
C HIS A 569 -26.91 10.60 16.10
N THR A 570 -27.50 11.65 16.69
CA THR A 570 -26.93 12.37 17.83
C THR A 570 -27.51 11.99 19.19
N ASP A 571 -28.61 11.24 19.23
CA ASP A 571 -29.34 11.00 20.48
C ASP A 571 -28.58 10.06 21.43
N TYR A 572 -27.85 9.10 20.87
CA TYR A 572 -27.01 8.14 21.59
C TYR A 572 -26.02 7.45 20.63
N GLY A 573 -24.99 6.83 21.20
CA GLY A 573 -23.96 6.05 20.51
C GLY A 573 -23.40 4.94 21.39
N LYS A 574 -22.28 4.33 20.96
CA LYS A 574 -21.56 3.32 21.75
C LYS A 574 -20.79 3.92 22.92
#